data_AF-A0A915UPU7-F1
#
_entry.id   AF-A0A915UPU7-F1
#
_cell.length_a   1.000
_cell.length_b   1.000
_cell.length_c   1.000
_cell.angle_alpha   90.00
_cell.angle_beta   90.00
_cell.angle_gamma   90.00
#
_symmetry.space_group_name_H-M   'P 1'
#
loop_
_entity.id
_entity.type
_entity.pdbx_description
1 polymer ?
#
loop_
_entity_poly.entity_id
_entity_poly.type
_entity_poly.pdbx_seq_one_letter_code
_entity_poly.pdbx_strand_id
1 'polypeptide(L)'
;MGVHGHSDSGRGVAGGSNTGRGVYGWTASGVAGFFEGNVQVTGTLSKGGGSFKIDHPLDPEHKYLYHSFVESPDMKNVYDGNVVLDQNGEAWVELPEWFEALNRDFRYQLTALGGPGPNLYVAEEIAHNRFKIAGGRPGMKVSWQVTGIRKDPFAEAHRIPVEEEKPANEQGTYLHPKEWGQPEERHVNYQEIRQMREELGKLEKQPEARFEGKPRS
;
A
#
# COMPACT_ATOMS: atom_id res chain seq x y z
N MET A 1 -21.32 -20.15 -10.29
CA MET A 1 -20.85 -20.18 -8.88
C MET A 1 -19.98 -21.41 -8.71
N GLY A 2 -18.71 -21.26 -8.32
CA GLY A 2 -17.75 -22.38 -8.18
C GLY A 2 -17.66 -22.92 -6.75
N VAL A 3 -17.57 -22.02 -5.76
CA VAL A 3 -17.57 -22.32 -4.32
C VAL A 3 -18.36 -21.22 -3.60
N HIS A 4 -19.20 -21.58 -2.63
CA HIS A 4 -19.90 -20.64 -1.75
C HIS A 4 -19.76 -21.10 -0.31
N GLY A 5 -19.17 -20.27 0.55
CA GLY A 5 -19.05 -20.53 1.99
C GLY A 5 -19.69 -19.41 2.78
N HIS A 6 -20.52 -19.78 3.77
CA HIS A 6 -21.29 -18.87 4.60
C HIS A 6 -21.21 -19.34 6.06
N SER A 7 -21.07 -18.40 7.01
CA SER A 7 -21.13 -18.68 8.44
C SER A 7 -21.67 -17.47 9.19
N ASP A 8 -22.65 -17.69 10.06
CA ASP A 8 -23.22 -16.65 10.93
C ASP A 8 -22.33 -16.34 12.14
N SER A 9 -21.45 -17.27 12.52
CA SER A 9 -20.47 -17.08 13.59
C SER A 9 -19.22 -17.92 13.30
N GLY A 10 -18.11 -17.25 13.00
CA GLY A 10 -16.82 -17.89 12.69
C GLY A 10 -16.36 -17.68 11.25
N ARG A 11 -15.58 -18.63 10.72
CA ARG A 11 -14.99 -18.53 9.38
C ARG A 11 -15.94 -19.10 8.33
N GLY A 12 -16.32 -18.30 7.33
CA GLY A 12 -17.10 -18.79 6.18
C GLY A 12 -16.26 -19.61 5.19
N VAL A 13 -15.02 -19.19 4.94
CA VAL A 13 -14.04 -19.88 4.07
C VAL A 13 -12.65 -19.76 4.69
N ALA A 14 -11.84 -20.82 4.59
CA ALA A 14 -10.43 -20.82 4.96
C ALA A 14 -9.60 -21.50 3.87
N GLY A 15 -8.53 -20.84 3.42
CA GLY A 15 -7.52 -21.40 2.54
C GLY A 15 -6.17 -21.44 3.25
N GLY A 16 -5.38 -22.50 3.04
CA GLY A 16 -4.12 -22.71 3.73
C GLY A 16 -3.17 -23.55 2.89
N SER A 17 -1.88 -23.30 3.03
CA SER A 17 -0.80 -24.08 2.40
C SER A 17 0.46 -23.96 3.23
N ASN A 18 1.25 -25.04 3.31
CA ASN A 18 2.50 -25.05 4.07
C ASN A 18 3.68 -24.50 3.24
N THR A 19 3.58 -24.53 1.92
CA THR A 19 4.69 -24.19 1.02
C THR A 19 4.27 -23.34 -0.18
N GLY A 20 2.96 -23.23 -0.47
CA GLY A 20 2.43 -22.53 -1.63
C GLY A 20 1.40 -21.45 -1.26
N ARG A 21 0.53 -21.11 -2.21
CA ARG A 21 -0.52 -20.10 -2.01
C ARG A 21 -1.71 -20.70 -1.29
N GLY A 22 -2.09 -20.15 -0.14
CA GLY A 22 -3.30 -20.59 0.58
C GLY A 22 -4.60 -20.25 -0.17
N VAL A 23 -4.61 -19.12 -0.90
CA VAL A 23 -5.70 -18.71 -1.81
C VAL A 23 -5.07 -18.06 -3.04
N TYR A 24 -5.55 -18.44 -4.24
CA TYR A 24 -5.15 -17.84 -5.51
C TYR A 24 -6.40 -17.38 -6.27
N GLY A 25 -6.55 -16.06 -6.42
CA GLY A 25 -7.63 -15.44 -7.20
C GLY A 25 -7.09 -14.93 -8.52
N TRP A 26 -7.81 -15.16 -9.61
CA TRP A 26 -7.43 -14.70 -10.94
C TRP A 26 -8.63 -14.30 -11.78
N THR A 27 -8.42 -13.31 -12.63
CA THR A 27 -9.35 -12.90 -13.68
C THR A 27 -8.56 -12.20 -14.79
N ALA A 28 -9.00 -12.34 -16.04
CA ALA A 28 -8.31 -11.74 -17.18
C ALA A 28 -8.50 -10.22 -17.28
N SER A 29 -9.63 -9.69 -16.80
CA SER A 29 -10.00 -8.28 -16.95
C SER A 29 -10.78 -7.70 -15.78
N GLY A 30 -11.18 -8.53 -14.80
CA GLY A 30 -12.00 -8.12 -13.68
C GLY A 30 -11.22 -7.85 -12.40
N VAL A 31 -11.92 -7.94 -11.28
CA VAL A 31 -11.35 -7.85 -9.92
C VAL A 31 -11.09 -9.26 -9.40
N ALA A 32 -9.84 -9.60 -9.11
CA ALA A 32 -9.44 -10.93 -8.62
C ALA A 32 -9.87 -11.21 -7.17
N GLY A 33 -10.16 -10.16 -6.39
CA GLY A 33 -10.70 -10.25 -5.04
C GLY A 33 -11.46 -8.97 -4.69
N PHE A 34 -12.74 -9.11 -4.34
CA PHE A 34 -13.60 -8.03 -3.86
C PHE A 34 -13.94 -8.32 -2.40
N PHE A 35 -13.55 -7.43 -1.51
CA PHE A 35 -13.73 -7.59 -0.07
C PHE A 35 -14.54 -6.41 0.47
N GLU A 36 -15.61 -6.70 1.20
CA GLU A 36 -16.42 -5.70 1.90
C GLU A 36 -16.12 -5.79 3.40
N GLY A 37 -15.66 -4.67 3.97
CA GLY A 37 -15.19 -4.59 5.36
C GLY A 37 -13.67 -4.53 5.49
N ASN A 38 -13.19 -4.62 6.74
CA ASN A 38 -11.78 -4.50 7.06
C ASN A 38 -11.01 -5.76 6.63
N VAL A 39 -9.90 -5.58 5.93
CA VAL A 39 -8.95 -6.66 5.61
C VAL A 39 -7.73 -6.52 6.51
N GLN A 40 -7.45 -7.56 7.29
CA GLN A 40 -6.24 -7.65 8.10
C GLN A 40 -5.23 -8.58 7.42
N VAL A 41 -4.07 -8.03 7.06
CA VAL A 41 -2.92 -8.80 6.56
C VAL A 41 -1.85 -8.77 7.63
N THR A 42 -1.54 -9.92 8.23
CA THR A 42 -0.57 -10.00 9.34
C THR A 42 0.89 -10.06 8.85
N GLY A 43 1.10 -10.32 7.57
CA GLY A 43 2.40 -10.28 6.90
C GLY A 43 2.53 -9.10 5.94
N THR A 44 3.45 -9.19 4.99
CA THR A 44 3.68 -8.15 3.98
C THR A 44 2.63 -8.20 2.86
N LEU A 45 2.14 -7.04 2.43
CA LEU A 45 1.34 -6.88 1.21
C LEU A 45 2.24 -6.37 0.08
N SER A 46 2.57 -7.23 -0.87
CA SER A 46 3.29 -6.84 -2.10
C SER A 46 2.30 -6.66 -3.26
N LYS A 47 2.40 -5.56 -3.99
CA LYS A 47 1.52 -5.20 -5.12
C LYS A 47 2.28 -4.41 -6.18
N GLY A 48 1.86 -4.49 -7.44
CA GLY A 48 2.48 -3.71 -8.53
C GLY A 48 2.22 -2.19 -8.44
N GLY A 49 1.23 -1.77 -7.65
CA GLY A 49 0.92 -0.37 -7.37
C GLY A 49 -0.35 -0.27 -6.53
N GLY A 50 -0.67 0.92 -6.02
CA GLY A 50 -2.02 1.16 -5.51
C GLY A 50 -2.24 2.44 -4.74
N SER A 51 -3.49 2.57 -4.36
CA SER A 51 -4.14 3.83 -4.07
C SER A 51 -5.29 3.62 -3.11
N PHE A 52 -5.71 4.69 -2.44
CA PHE A 52 -7.08 4.73 -1.94
C PHE A 52 -8.00 5.31 -3.02
N LYS A 53 -9.26 4.90 -2.96
CA LYS A 53 -10.35 5.43 -3.77
C LYS A 53 -11.45 5.88 -2.82
N ILE A 54 -11.86 7.12 -2.93
CA ILE A 54 -13.01 7.66 -2.20
C ILE A 54 -13.89 8.45 -3.17
N ASP A 55 -15.11 8.75 -2.77
CA ASP A 55 -15.93 9.73 -3.50
C ASP A 55 -15.23 11.10 -3.48
N HIS A 56 -15.32 11.81 -4.59
CA HIS A 56 -14.67 13.11 -4.71
C HIS A 56 -15.34 14.10 -3.74
N PRO A 57 -14.59 14.76 -2.83
CA PRO A 57 -15.20 15.54 -1.73
C PRO A 57 -16.03 16.75 -2.20
N LEU A 58 -15.82 17.22 -3.43
CA LEU A 58 -16.57 18.32 -4.03
C LEU A 58 -17.62 17.87 -5.07
N ASP A 59 -17.63 16.59 -5.42
CA ASP A 59 -18.53 16.04 -6.44
C ASP A 59 -18.71 14.51 -6.24
N PRO A 60 -19.22 14.08 -5.08
CA PRO A 60 -19.17 12.68 -4.67
C PRO A 60 -20.11 11.78 -5.49
N GLU A 61 -21.20 12.34 -6.03
CA GLU A 61 -22.18 11.59 -6.82
C GLU A 61 -21.66 11.20 -8.22
N HIS A 62 -20.66 11.92 -8.75
CA HIS A 62 -20.23 11.77 -10.14
C HIS A 62 -18.74 11.43 -10.29
N LYS A 63 -17.92 11.60 -9.25
CA LYS A 63 -16.46 11.43 -9.35
C LYS A 63 -15.91 10.64 -8.18
N TYR A 64 -14.85 9.90 -8.49
CA TYR A 64 -13.96 9.32 -7.49
C TYR A 64 -12.65 10.11 -7.43
N LEU A 65 -12.13 10.29 -6.22
CA LEU A 65 -10.77 10.74 -5.99
C LEU A 65 -9.88 9.53 -5.69
N TYR A 66 -8.76 9.46 -6.39
CA TYR A 66 -7.72 8.48 -6.15
C TYR A 66 -6.45 9.20 -5.70
N HIS A 67 -5.71 8.58 -4.76
CA HIS A 67 -4.37 9.03 -4.42
C HIS A 67 -3.44 7.83 -4.34
N SER A 68 -2.26 7.95 -4.94
CA SER A 68 -1.24 6.91 -4.84
C SER A 68 -0.72 6.79 -3.41
N PHE A 69 -0.26 5.61 -3.05
CA PHE A 69 0.58 5.47 -1.86
C PHE A 69 1.93 6.15 -2.12
N VAL A 70 2.57 6.61 -1.04
CA VAL A 70 3.99 6.98 -1.06
C VAL A 70 4.79 5.69 -0.93
N GLU A 71 5.45 5.28 -2.01
CA GLU A 71 6.34 4.11 -2.01
C GLU A 71 7.79 4.58 -1.91
N SER A 72 8.54 3.99 -0.96
CA SER A 72 9.93 4.35 -0.66
C SER A 72 10.74 3.08 -0.46
N PRO A 73 12.02 3.05 -0.87
CA PRO A 73 12.90 1.91 -0.61
C PRO A 73 13.05 1.61 0.89
N ASP A 74 12.98 2.65 1.72
CA ASP A 74 12.90 2.51 3.17
C ASP A 74 11.44 2.51 3.64
N MET A 75 11.14 1.75 4.70
CA MET A 75 9.87 1.79 5.44
C MET A 75 9.74 3.12 6.20
N LYS A 76 9.42 4.19 5.46
CA LYS A 76 9.31 5.55 6.00
C LYS A 76 7.97 5.78 6.68
N ASN A 77 8.03 6.47 7.81
CA ASN A 77 6.89 7.22 8.32
C ASN A 77 7.11 8.70 8.05
N VAL A 78 6.05 9.39 7.63
CA VAL A 78 6.03 10.83 7.39
C VAL A 78 5.08 11.46 8.40
N TYR A 79 5.54 12.51 9.07
CA TYR A 79 4.77 13.31 10.01
C TYR A 79 4.92 14.77 9.60
N ASP A 80 3.82 15.51 9.60
CA ASP A 80 3.81 16.92 9.19
C ASP A 80 2.83 17.74 10.02
N GLY A 81 3.02 19.05 9.94
CA GLY A 81 2.14 20.00 10.62
C GLY A 81 2.55 21.43 10.37
N ASN A 82 1.90 22.32 11.10
CA ASN A 82 2.21 23.74 11.11
C ASN A 82 2.47 24.20 12.54
N VAL A 83 3.38 25.15 12.72
CA VAL A 83 3.63 25.81 14.00
C VAL A 83 3.78 27.31 13.81
N VAL A 84 3.47 28.09 14.85
CA VAL A 84 3.67 29.54 14.87
C VAL A 84 4.83 29.84 15.80
N LEU A 85 5.79 30.63 15.32
CA LEU A 85 6.96 31.03 16.09
C LEU A 85 6.57 32.05 17.16
N ASP A 86 7.17 31.91 18.34
CA ASP A 86 6.97 32.77 19.50
C ASP A 86 7.66 34.15 19.36
N GLN A 87 7.69 34.92 20.45
CA GLN A 87 8.31 36.26 20.48
C GLN A 87 9.82 36.25 20.21
N ASN A 88 10.49 35.10 20.34
CA ASN A 88 11.91 34.93 20.05
C ASN A 88 12.14 34.41 18.62
N GLY A 89 11.08 34.15 17.85
CA GLY A 89 11.20 33.53 16.53
C GLY A 89 11.50 32.03 16.60
N GLU A 90 11.05 31.37 17.67
CA GLU A 90 11.28 29.96 17.95
C GLU A 90 9.97 29.19 18.13
N ALA A 91 9.99 27.89 17.91
CA ALA A 91 8.89 27.02 18.32
C ALA A 91 9.36 25.60 18.61
N TRP A 92 8.81 25.01 19.66
CA TRP A 92 8.87 23.57 19.90
C TRP A 92 7.75 22.88 19.13
N VAL A 93 8.10 21.79 18.45
CA VAL A 93 7.15 20.86 17.84
C VAL A 93 7.17 19.57 18.66
N GLU A 94 6.04 19.27 19.30
CA GLU A 94 5.84 18.04 20.04
C GLU A 94 5.36 16.94 19.08
N LEU A 95 6.04 15.79 19.13
CA LEU A 95 5.69 14.58 18.38
C LEU A 95 4.98 13.59 19.31
N PRO A 96 4.22 12.62 18.76
CA PRO A 96 3.61 11.58 19.58
C PRO A 96 4.64 10.83 20.42
N GLU A 97 4.24 10.40 21.63
CA GLU A 97 5.14 9.76 22.61
C GLU A 97 5.88 8.51 22.08
N TRP A 98 5.32 7.85 21.06
CA TRP A 98 5.87 6.66 20.43
C TRP A 98 6.79 6.95 19.23
N PHE A 99 6.95 8.23 18.83
CA PHE A 99 7.65 8.58 17.60
C PHE A 99 9.09 8.07 17.61
N GLU A 100 9.87 8.39 18.63
CA GLU A 100 11.27 7.94 18.72
C GLU A 100 11.41 6.46 19.01
N ALA A 101 10.41 5.82 19.62
CA ALA A 101 10.40 4.37 19.79
C ALA A 101 10.22 3.66 18.44
N LEU A 102 9.38 4.22 17.57
CA LEU A 102 9.05 3.65 16.26
C LEU A 102 10.06 4.01 15.17
N ASN A 103 10.76 5.14 15.26
CA ASN A 103 11.53 5.71 14.15
C ASN A 103 13.02 5.95 14.49
N ARG A 104 13.86 5.97 13.46
CA ARG A 104 15.25 6.49 13.45
C ARG A 104 15.51 7.27 12.16
N ASP A 105 16.75 7.75 12.00
CA ASP A 105 17.27 8.34 10.75
C ASP A 105 16.39 9.50 10.25
N PHE A 106 16.23 10.51 11.11
CA PHE A 106 15.29 11.61 10.89
C PHE A 106 15.75 12.56 9.79
N ARG A 107 14.79 13.06 9.01
CA ARG A 107 15.00 14.11 7.99
C ARG A 107 13.95 15.18 8.15
N TYR A 108 14.34 16.44 7.98
CA TYR A 108 13.49 17.61 8.21
C TYR A 108 13.30 18.41 6.93
N GLN A 109 12.09 18.93 6.72
CA GLN A 109 11.80 19.95 5.71
C GLN A 109 10.98 21.06 6.36
N LEU A 110 11.40 22.31 6.19
CA LEU A 110 10.74 23.48 6.74
C LEU A 110 10.35 24.42 5.60
N THR A 111 9.14 24.97 5.66
CA THR A 111 8.65 25.98 4.70
C THR A 111 8.08 27.17 5.47
N ALA A 112 8.66 28.35 5.27
CA ALA A 112 8.13 29.60 5.81
C ALA A 112 6.84 30.00 5.08
N LEU A 113 5.79 30.36 5.84
CA LEU A 113 4.50 30.76 5.29
C LEU A 113 4.23 32.25 5.55
N GLY A 114 3.67 32.95 4.55
CA GLY A 114 3.29 34.36 4.64
C GLY A 114 4.45 35.36 4.59
N GLY A 115 5.66 34.91 4.29
CA GLY A 115 6.84 35.76 4.08
C GLY A 115 8.12 34.93 4.03
N PRO A 116 9.23 35.50 3.50
CA PRO A 116 10.50 34.81 3.44
C PRO A 116 11.06 34.57 4.86
N GLY A 117 11.57 33.36 5.10
CA GLY A 117 12.31 32.98 6.31
C GLY A 117 13.73 32.53 5.95
N PRO A 118 14.62 33.43 5.51
CA PRO A 118 15.94 33.06 4.96
C PRO A 118 16.86 32.43 6.01
N ASN A 119 16.59 32.66 7.30
CA ASN A 119 17.35 32.13 8.42
C ASN A 119 16.60 31.01 9.14
N LEU A 120 15.60 30.36 8.53
CA LEU A 120 14.82 29.30 9.19
C LEU A 120 15.63 28.00 9.26
N TYR A 121 15.76 27.40 10.43
CA TYR A 121 16.48 26.13 10.64
C TYR A 121 15.89 25.30 11.79
N VAL A 122 16.32 24.04 11.87
CA VAL A 122 16.10 23.17 13.03
C VAL A 122 17.19 23.48 14.05
N ALA A 123 16.82 24.13 15.15
CA ALA A 123 17.74 24.55 16.20
C ALA A 123 18.13 23.39 17.13
N GLU A 124 17.21 22.46 17.36
CA GLU A 124 17.46 21.23 18.11
C GLU A 124 16.83 20.07 17.35
N GLU A 125 17.63 19.05 17.05
CA GLU A 125 17.14 17.81 16.45
C GLU A 125 16.20 17.07 17.42
N ILE A 126 15.47 16.09 16.89
CA ILE A 126 14.53 15.29 17.67
C ILE A 126 15.24 14.59 18.83
N ALA A 127 14.79 14.93 20.03
CA ALA A 127 15.09 14.23 21.27
C ALA A 127 13.91 14.41 22.22
N HIS A 128 13.58 13.38 22.99
CA HIS A 128 12.43 13.38 23.89
C HIS A 128 11.09 13.70 23.18
N ASN A 129 10.90 13.14 22.00
CA ASN A 129 9.76 13.28 21.09
C ASN A 129 9.44 14.74 20.73
N ARG A 130 10.45 15.59 20.59
CA ARG A 130 10.24 16.97 20.12
C ARG A 130 11.48 17.51 19.44
N PHE A 131 11.30 18.53 18.62
CA PHE A 131 12.39 19.28 18.00
C PHE A 131 12.08 20.77 18.00
N LYS A 132 13.13 21.59 17.86
CA LYS A 132 13.00 23.04 17.91
C LYS A 132 13.26 23.66 16.54
N ILE A 133 12.37 24.54 16.11
CA ILE A 133 12.55 25.39 14.93
C ILE A 133 12.93 26.79 15.40
N ALA A 134 13.86 27.45 14.72
CA ALA A 134 14.25 28.83 15.03
C ALA A 134 14.63 29.64 13.78
N GLY A 135 14.89 30.93 14.00
CA GLY A 135 15.43 31.85 13.00
C GLY A 135 14.40 32.48 12.07
N GLY A 136 13.11 32.30 12.36
CA GLY A 136 12.04 33.10 11.74
C GLY A 136 11.73 34.37 12.55
N ARG A 137 10.84 35.22 12.01
CA ARG A 137 10.32 36.38 12.75
C ARG A 137 9.21 35.95 13.72
N PRO A 138 8.97 36.70 14.82
CA PRO A 138 7.85 36.43 15.71
C PRO A 138 6.51 36.37 14.99
N GLY A 139 5.67 35.39 15.35
CA GLY A 139 4.37 35.16 14.73
C GLY A 139 4.41 34.57 13.31
N MET A 140 5.60 34.26 12.76
CA MET A 140 5.70 33.55 11.49
C MET A 140 5.11 32.15 11.62
N LYS A 141 4.31 31.75 10.65
CA LYS A 141 3.83 30.37 10.52
C LYS A 141 4.83 29.56 9.69
N VAL A 142 5.14 28.35 10.14
CA VAL A 142 6.06 27.43 9.49
C VAL A 142 5.34 26.10 9.27
N SER A 143 5.37 25.60 8.04
CA SER A 143 5.02 24.20 7.75
C SER A 143 6.26 23.34 7.95
N TRP A 144 6.11 22.22 8.64
CA TRP A 144 7.19 21.27 8.88
C TRP A 144 6.80 19.87 8.43
N GLN A 145 7.80 19.11 7.98
CA GLN A 145 7.69 17.68 7.73
C GLN A 145 8.92 17.00 8.33
N VAL A 146 8.68 15.90 9.03
CA VAL A 146 9.69 14.98 9.53
C VAL A 146 9.46 13.61 8.89
N THR A 147 10.52 13.04 8.33
CA THR A 147 10.54 11.64 7.91
C THR A 147 11.41 10.84 8.86
N GLY A 148 10.98 9.63 9.21
CA GLY A 148 11.81 8.65 9.93
C GLY A 148 11.71 7.26 9.31
N ILE A 149 12.75 6.45 9.48
CA ILE A 149 12.76 5.03 9.11
C ILE A 149 12.26 4.22 10.28
N ARG A 150 11.23 3.38 10.06
CA ARG A 150 10.69 2.48 11.08
C ARG A 150 11.77 1.57 11.66
N LYS A 151 11.77 1.29 12.96
CA LYS A 151 12.75 0.44 13.66
C LYS A 151 12.17 -0.55 14.66
N ASP A 152 10.85 -0.73 14.66
CA ASP A 152 10.21 -1.71 15.55
C ASP A 152 10.62 -3.15 15.20
N PRO A 153 10.47 -4.12 16.13
CA PRO A 153 10.94 -5.49 15.92
C PRO A 153 10.43 -6.17 14.66
N PHE A 154 9.19 -5.88 14.25
CA PHE A 154 8.63 -6.46 13.04
C PHE A 154 9.30 -5.88 11.79
N ALA A 155 9.46 -4.55 11.73
CA ALA A 155 10.13 -3.87 10.62
C ALA A 155 11.60 -4.31 10.48
N GLU A 156 12.31 -4.56 11.59
CA GLU A 156 13.68 -5.09 11.55
C GLU A 156 13.73 -6.55 11.07
N ALA A 157 12.84 -7.41 11.56
CA ALA A 157 12.82 -8.82 11.18
C ALA A 157 12.33 -9.06 9.74
N HIS A 158 11.53 -8.14 9.19
CA HIS A 158 10.86 -8.29 7.90
C HIS A 158 11.09 -7.08 7.00
N ARG A 159 12.33 -6.60 6.93
CA ARG A 159 12.69 -5.54 5.99
C ARG A 159 12.33 -5.95 4.57
N ILE A 160 11.73 -5.02 3.84
CA ILE A 160 11.49 -5.19 2.41
C ILE A 160 12.87 -5.13 1.73
N PRO A 161 13.28 -6.17 0.97
CA PRO A 161 14.49 -6.09 0.17
C PRO A 161 14.31 -4.96 -0.85
N VAL A 162 15.23 -4.00 -0.83
CA VAL A 162 15.19 -2.84 -1.74
C VAL A 162 15.38 -3.28 -3.18
N GLU A 163 16.25 -4.26 -3.37
CA GLU A 163 16.54 -4.91 -4.64
C GLU A 163 16.81 -6.40 -4.37
N GLU A 164 16.34 -7.27 -5.27
CA GLU A 164 16.57 -8.70 -5.22
C GLU A 164 16.79 -9.19 -6.66
N GLU A 165 17.76 -10.08 -6.85
CA GLU A 165 17.89 -10.77 -8.13
C GLU A 165 16.66 -11.65 -8.34
N LYS A 166 16.08 -11.59 -9.54
CA LYS A 166 14.98 -12.50 -9.87
C LYS A 166 15.45 -13.95 -9.73
N PRO A 167 14.58 -14.85 -9.24
CA PRO A 167 14.83 -16.29 -9.29
C PRO A 167 15.27 -16.71 -10.70
N ALA A 168 16.20 -17.66 -10.80
CA ALA A 168 16.81 -18.04 -12.09
C ALA A 168 15.78 -18.42 -13.17
N ASN A 169 14.65 -19.02 -12.77
CA ASN A 169 13.54 -19.38 -13.65
C ASN A 169 12.65 -18.19 -14.09
N GLU A 170 12.78 -17.04 -13.44
CA GLU A 170 12.04 -15.81 -13.74
C GLU A 170 12.91 -14.76 -14.45
N GLN A 171 14.22 -14.96 -14.52
CA GLN A 171 15.13 -14.06 -15.24
C GLN A 171 14.78 -14.01 -16.73
N GLY A 172 14.79 -12.80 -17.29
CA GLY A 172 14.37 -12.55 -18.68
C GLY A 172 12.84 -12.46 -18.89
N THR A 173 12.04 -12.61 -17.84
CA THR A 173 10.57 -12.43 -17.86
C THR A 173 10.12 -11.14 -17.16
N TYR A 174 8.85 -10.75 -17.32
CA TYR A 174 8.26 -9.53 -16.80
C TYR A 174 6.98 -9.84 -16.02
N LEU A 175 6.68 -9.02 -15.01
CA LEU A 175 5.36 -9.04 -14.35
C LEU A 175 4.29 -8.40 -15.24
N HIS A 176 4.67 -7.44 -16.09
CA HIS A 176 3.77 -6.63 -16.91
C HIS A 176 4.39 -6.38 -18.30
N PRO A 177 4.48 -7.40 -19.20
CA PRO A 177 5.26 -7.29 -20.44
C PRO A 177 4.83 -6.16 -21.37
N LYS A 178 3.51 -5.90 -21.47
CA LYS A 178 2.94 -4.91 -22.39
C LYS A 178 3.47 -3.50 -22.11
N GLU A 179 3.62 -3.17 -20.84
CA GLU A 179 4.11 -1.89 -20.32
C GLU A 179 5.59 -1.66 -20.67
N TRP A 180 6.32 -2.75 -20.97
CA TRP A 180 7.71 -2.74 -21.42
C TRP A 180 7.85 -2.98 -22.94
N GLY A 181 6.75 -2.93 -23.69
CA GLY A 181 6.73 -3.20 -25.13
C GLY A 181 7.10 -4.65 -25.48
N GLN A 182 6.94 -5.57 -24.53
CA GLN A 182 7.27 -6.98 -24.68
C GLN A 182 6.00 -7.81 -24.96
N PRO A 183 6.16 -8.95 -25.67
CA PRO A 183 5.03 -9.82 -25.97
C PRO A 183 4.52 -10.53 -24.69
N GLU A 184 3.24 -10.95 -24.68
CA GLU A 184 2.56 -11.53 -23.50
C GLU A 184 3.25 -12.81 -23.01
N GLU A 185 3.90 -13.55 -23.91
CA GLU A 185 4.68 -14.76 -23.65
C GLU A 185 5.83 -14.54 -22.68
N ARG A 186 6.33 -13.30 -22.57
CA ARG A 186 7.38 -12.94 -21.61
C ARG A 186 6.84 -12.64 -20.22
N HIS A 187 5.54 -12.86 -19.96
CA HIS A 187 4.99 -12.78 -18.62
C HIS A 187 5.55 -13.89 -17.73
N VAL A 188 5.95 -13.58 -16.50
CA VAL A 188 6.56 -14.54 -15.56
C VAL A 188 5.70 -15.80 -15.36
N ASN A 189 4.39 -15.61 -15.29
CA ASN A 189 3.41 -16.70 -15.14
C ASN A 189 2.72 -17.09 -16.46
N TYR A 190 3.33 -16.86 -17.65
CA TYR A 190 2.66 -17.06 -18.94
C TYR A 190 2.05 -18.46 -19.11
N GLN A 191 2.80 -19.52 -18.75
CA GLN A 191 2.33 -20.90 -18.89
C GLN A 191 1.12 -21.20 -18.00
N GLU A 192 1.13 -20.72 -16.75
CA GLU A 192 0.00 -20.87 -15.82
C GLU A 192 -1.22 -20.10 -16.31
N ILE A 193 -1.04 -18.86 -16.78
CA ILE A 193 -2.11 -18.02 -17.33
C ILE A 193 -2.74 -18.69 -18.56
N ARG A 194 -1.91 -19.25 -19.44
CA ARG A 194 -2.38 -19.97 -20.63
C ARG A 194 -3.19 -21.20 -20.26
N GLN A 195 -2.69 -22.04 -19.38
CA GLN A 195 -3.38 -23.27 -18.95
C GLN A 195 -4.73 -22.96 -18.31
N MET A 196 -4.78 -21.97 -17.42
CA MET A 196 -6.03 -21.55 -16.79
C MET A 196 -7.04 -20.98 -17.80
N ARG A 197 -6.59 -20.20 -18.80
CA ARG A 197 -7.46 -19.72 -19.89
C ARG A 197 -8.01 -20.88 -20.72
N GLU A 198 -7.20 -21.89 -21.01
CA GLU A 198 -7.63 -23.08 -21.74
C GLU A 198 -8.65 -23.93 -20.95
N GLU A 199 -8.49 -24.04 -19.63
CA GLU A 199 -9.45 -24.73 -18.76
C GLU A 199 -10.79 -24.00 -18.64
N LEU A 200 -10.76 -22.67 -18.44
CA LEU A 200 -11.97 -21.86 -18.38
C LEU A 200 -12.74 -21.88 -19.70
N GLY A 201 -12.04 -21.82 -20.84
CA GLY A 201 -12.67 -21.95 -22.15
C GLY A 201 -13.29 -23.32 -22.43
N LYS A 202 -12.89 -24.37 -21.70
CA LYS A 202 -13.54 -25.70 -21.75
C LYS A 202 -14.80 -25.75 -20.88
N LEU A 203 -14.82 -25.04 -19.75
CA LEU A 203 -15.97 -24.93 -18.86
C LEU A 203 -17.11 -24.12 -19.48
N GLU A 204 -16.81 -23.02 -20.17
CA GLU A 204 -17.82 -22.20 -20.87
C GLU A 204 -18.46 -22.92 -22.06
N LYS A 205 -17.81 -23.96 -22.60
CA LYS A 205 -18.29 -24.75 -23.75
C LYS A 205 -19.07 -26.01 -23.35
N GLN A 206 -19.26 -26.28 -22.06
CA GLN A 206 -20.17 -27.35 -21.64
C GLN A 206 -21.62 -26.83 -21.64
N PRO A 207 -22.49 -27.30 -22.54
CA PRO A 207 -23.91 -26.96 -22.45
C PRO A 207 -24.46 -27.53 -21.15
N GLU A 208 -25.29 -26.73 -20.46
CA GLU A 208 -26.05 -27.19 -19.28
C GLU A 208 -26.69 -28.53 -19.60
N ALA A 209 -26.29 -29.58 -18.89
CA ALA A 209 -26.93 -30.88 -19.00
C ALA A 209 -28.40 -30.70 -18.64
N ARG A 210 -29.27 -30.68 -19.67
CA ARG A 210 -30.72 -30.68 -19.51
C ARG A 210 -31.07 -31.84 -18.59
N PHE A 211 -31.52 -31.51 -17.38
CA PHE A 211 -32.21 -32.45 -16.51
C PHE A 211 -33.53 -32.81 -17.19
N GLU A 212 -33.52 -33.88 -18.00
CA GLU A 212 -34.75 -34.54 -18.43
C GLU A 212 -35.37 -35.21 -17.20
N GLY A 213 -36.37 -34.54 -16.64
CA GLY A 213 -37.19 -35.09 -15.56
C GLY A 213 -37.92 -36.34 -16.06
N LYS A 214 -37.61 -37.49 -15.46
CA LYS A 214 -38.43 -38.70 -15.61
C LYS A 214 -39.84 -38.42 -15.05
N PRO A 215 -40.92 -38.79 -15.76
CA PRO A 215 -42.26 -38.68 -15.23
C PRO A 215 -42.42 -39.67 -14.07
N ARG A 216 -42.95 -39.19 -12.94
CA ARG A 216 -43.37 -40.06 -11.84
C ARG A 216 -44.65 -40.79 -12.26
N SER A 217 -44.60 -42.11 -12.14
CA SER A 217 -45.73 -43.04 -12.24
C SER A 217 -46.82 -42.74 -11.22
#